data_AF-A0A5N4A7I3-F1
#
_entry.id   AF-A0A5N4A7I3-F1
#
_cell.length_a   1.000
_cell.length_b   1.000
_cell.length_c   1.000
_cell.angle_alpha   90.00
_cell.angle_beta   90.00
_cell.angle_gamma   90.00
#
_symmetry.space_group_name_H-M   'P 1'
#
loop_
_entity.id
_entity.type
_entity.pdbx_description
1 polymer ?
#
loop_
_entity_poly.entity_id
_entity_poly.type
_entity_poly.pdbx_seq_one_letter_code
_entity_poly.pdbx_strand_id
1 'polypeptide(L)'
;MCQIRTSNIRRFKATFDGVTYRIDLTDICSICNSNSIQSFQHVFFECVPLRQGLTLDTEIVSNCENLLYFLNDISKDNVKAVVHYFLNILRLRSFILNE
;
A
#
# COMPACT_ATOMS: atom_id res chain seq x y z
N MET A 1 2.48 19.41 -5.57
CA MET A 1 1.27 19.06 -4.80
C MET A 1 1.29 17.56 -4.57
N CYS A 2 1.12 17.10 -3.34
CA CYS A 2 1.10 15.67 -3.04
C CYS A 2 -0.30 15.31 -2.55
N GLN A 3 -0.93 14.35 -3.20
CA GLN A 3 -2.30 13.97 -2.88
C GLN A 3 -2.45 12.47 -3.03
N ILE A 4 -3.04 11.85 -2.00
CA ILE A 4 -3.47 10.46 -2.03
C ILE A 4 -4.99 10.45 -2.09
N ARG A 5 -5.55 9.60 -2.95
CA ARG A 5 -6.98 9.34 -3.02
C ARG A 5 -7.20 7.83 -3.11
N THR A 6 -8.01 7.30 -2.21
CA THR A 6 -8.53 5.94 -2.31
C THR A 6 -9.93 6.02 -2.90
N SER A 7 -10.17 5.34 -4.02
CA SER A 7 -11.53 5.27 -4.58
C SER A 7 -12.37 4.16 -3.94
N ASN A 8 -11.71 3.19 -3.29
CA ASN A 8 -12.28 2.13 -2.45
C ASN A 8 -11.14 1.46 -1.64
N ILE A 9 -11.44 0.36 -0.93
CA ILE A 9 -10.46 -0.43 -0.14
C ILE A 9 -9.36 -1.15 -0.96
N ARG A 10 -9.37 -1.02 -2.29
CA ARG A 10 -8.47 -1.75 -3.22
C ARG A 10 -7.69 -0.84 -4.17
N ARG A 11 -8.16 0.40 -4.40
CA ARG A 11 -7.59 1.30 -5.40
C ARG A 11 -6.95 2.51 -4.77
N PHE A 12 -5.67 2.69 -5.05
CA PHE A 12 -4.83 3.78 -4.61
C PHE A 12 -4.46 4.67 -5.79
N LYS A 13 -4.64 5.98 -5.63
CA LYS A 13 -4.06 6.99 -6.51
C LYS A 13 -3.18 7.91 -5.68
N ALA A 14 -1.89 7.96 -5.98
CA ALA A 14 -0.98 8.95 -5.39
C ALA A 14 -0.40 9.84 -6.48
N THR A 15 -0.34 11.14 -6.20
CA THR A 15 0.41 12.08 -7.01
C THR A 15 1.56 12.62 -6.18
N PHE A 16 2.78 12.46 -6.67
CA PHE A 16 4.00 12.96 -6.05
C PHE A 16 4.91 13.53 -7.14
N ASP A 17 5.38 14.76 -6.93
CA ASP A 17 6.29 15.48 -7.83
C ASP A 17 5.83 15.52 -9.31
N GLY A 18 4.53 15.71 -9.54
CA GLY A 18 3.94 15.77 -10.88
C GLY A 18 3.65 14.40 -11.50
N VAL A 19 4.10 13.30 -10.89
CA VAL A 19 3.82 11.93 -11.35
C VAL A 19 2.62 11.35 -10.61
N THR A 20 1.67 10.79 -11.35
CA THR A 20 0.51 10.09 -10.78
C THR A 20 0.65 8.58 -10.90
N TYR A 21 0.73 7.91 -9.76
CA TYR A 21 0.68 6.46 -9.62
C TYR A 21 -0.76 6.00 -9.40
N ARG A 22 -1.18 4.96 -10.13
CA ARG A 22 -2.45 4.26 -9.91
C ARG A 22 -2.12 2.80 -9.60
N ILE A 23 -2.57 2.32 -8.46
CA ILE A 23 -2.34 0.94 -8.01
C ILE A 23 -3.70 0.33 -7.70
N ASP A 24 -3.98 -0.82 -8.31
CA ASP A 24 -5.18 -1.62 -8.07
C ASP A 24 -4.77 -2.94 -7.42
N LEU A 25 -5.29 -3.21 -6.23
CA LEU A 25 -5.06 -4.43 -5.47
C LEU A 25 -6.27 -5.34 -5.69
N THR A 26 -6.35 -6.00 -6.85
CA THR A 26 -7.49 -6.86 -7.21
C THR A 26 -7.07 -8.27 -7.58
N ASP A 27 -6.21 -8.86 -6.77
CA ASP A 27 -5.74 -10.24 -6.96
C ASP A 27 -5.65 -11.00 -5.63
N ILE A 28 -5.66 -12.33 -5.70
CA ILE A 28 -5.34 -13.18 -4.56
C ILE A 28 -3.87 -12.97 -4.21
N CYS A 29 -3.57 -12.82 -2.91
CA CYS A 29 -2.20 -12.60 -2.46
C CYS A 29 -1.32 -13.83 -2.72
N SER A 30 -0.49 -13.77 -3.76
CA SER A 30 0.49 -14.81 -4.10
C SER A 30 1.70 -14.83 -3.16
N ILE A 31 1.86 -13.80 -2.30
CA ILE A 31 3.04 -13.63 -1.45
C ILE A 31 2.91 -14.42 -0.15
N CYS A 32 1.79 -14.25 0.57
CA CYS A 32 1.53 -15.01 1.81
C CYS A 32 0.60 -16.20 1.60
N ASN A 33 0.09 -16.40 0.37
CA ASN A 33 -0.77 -17.51 -0.01
C ASN A 33 -1.98 -17.75 0.91
N SER A 34 -2.51 -16.69 1.53
CA SER A 34 -3.61 -16.80 2.51
C SER A 34 -4.99 -16.94 1.84
N ASN A 35 -5.05 -17.07 0.51
CA ASN A 35 -6.27 -16.95 -0.31
C ASN A 35 -7.08 -15.67 -0.05
N SER A 36 -6.46 -14.66 0.55
CA SER A 36 -7.06 -13.35 0.80
C SER A 36 -6.91 -12.49 -0.45
N ILE A 37 -7.96 -11.73 -0.77
CA ILE A 37 -7.86 -10.65 -1.76
C ILE A 37 -6.89 -9.61 -1.20
N GLN A 38 -5.90 -9.20 -1.99
CA GLN A 38 -5.04 -8.07 -1.64
C GLN A 38 -5.92 -6.83 -1.48
N SER A 39 -6.17 -6.43 -0.26
CA SER A 39 -6.76 -5.14 0.11
C SER A 39 -5.72 -4.32 0.84
N PHE A 40 -5.98 -3.04 1.10
CA PHE A 40 -5.09 -2.30 2.01
C PHE A 40 -5.03 -2.96 3.39
N GLN A 41 -6.15 -3.49 3.89
CA GLN A 41 -6.13 -4.22 5.16
C GLN A 41 -5.13 -5.37 5.14
N HIS A 42 -5.21 -6.16 4.08
CA HIS A 42 -4.35 -7.31 3.91
C HIS A 42 -2.88 -6.89 3.79
N VAL A 43 -2.57 -5.91 2.94
CA VAL A 43 -1.20 -5.45 2.66
C VAL A 43 -0.55 -4.77 3.86
N PHE A 44 -1.30 -4.03 4.67
CA PHE A 44 -0.74 -3.25 5.79
C PHE A 44 -0.76 -4.01 7.12
N PHE A 45 -1.73 -4.91 7.36
CA PHE A 45 -1.93 -5.49 8.70
C PHE A 45 -1.85 -7.01 8.74
N GLU A 46 -2.29 -7.71 7.70
CA GLU A 46 -2.48 -9.18 7.75
C GLU A 46 -1.32 -9.93 7.07
N CYS A 47 -0.80 -9.40 5.96
CA CYS A 47 0.23 -10.03 5.16
C CYS A 47 1.60 -9.80 5.81
N VAL A 48 2.01 -10.72 6.70
CA VAL A 48 3.28 -10.65 7.45
C VAL A 48 4.50 -10.35 6.56
N PRO A 49 4.70 -11.02 5.40
CA PRO A 49 5.86 -10.75 4.54
C PRO A 49 5.88 -9.32 4.00
N LEU A 50 4.71 -8.76 3.68
CA LEU A 50 4.61 -7.39 3.17
C LEU A 50 4.76 -6.36 4.29
N ARG A 51 4.09 -6.59 5.43
CA ARG A 51 4.15 -5.71 6.59
C ARG A 51 5.58 -5.48 7.10
N GLN A 52 6.44 -6.49 7.05
CA GLN A 52 7.85 -6.35 7.45
C GLN A 52 8.63 -5.35 6.58
N GLY A 53 8.21 -5.11 5.34
CA GLY A 53 8.81 -4.11 4.45
C GLY A 53 8.33 -2.68 4.70
N LEU A 54 7.37 -2.47 5.61
CA LEU A 54 6.77 -1.19 5.91
C LEU A 54 7.40 -0.56 7.16
N THR A 55 8.34 0.37 6.97
CA THR A 55 8.79 1.28 8.04
C THR A 55 7.87 2.50 8.10
N LEU A 56 6.59 2.26 8.35
CA LEU A 56 5.65 3.31 8.76
C LEU A 56 5.41 3.17 10.25
N ASP A 57 5.24 4.30 10.93
CA ASP A 57 5.00 4.35 12.37
C ASP A 57 3.69 3.61 12.68
N THR A 58 3.82 2.36 13.10
CA THR A 58 2.69 1.41 13.19
C THR A 58 1.67 1.83 14.25
N GLU A 59 2.02 2.75 15.15
CA GLU A 59 1.10 3.30 16.16
C GLU A 59 0.02 4.18 15.54
N ILE A 60 0.32 4.87 14.43
CA ILE A 60 -0.63 5.77 13.75
C ILE A 60 -1.64 4.98 12.93
N VAL A 61 -1.27 3.79 12.48
CA VAL A 61 -2.04 2.97 11.56
C VAL A 61 -2.52 1.70 12.27
N SER A 62 -3.37 1.87 13.29
CA SER A 62 -3.90 0.73 14.07
C SER A 62 -5.07 0.01 13.40
N ASN A 63 -5.72 0.62 12.39
CA ASN A 63 -6.79 0.00 11.60
C ASN A 63 -6.93 0.67 10.21
N CYS A 64 -7.80 0.12 9.35
CA CYS A 64 -8.02 0.63 7.99
C CYS A 64 -8.64 2.02 7.92
N GLU A 65 -9.47 2.40 8.90
CA GLU A 65 -10.06 3.74 8.95
C GLU A 65 -8.96 4.78 9.24
N ASN A 66 -8.10 4.49 10.21
CA ASN A 66 -6.94 5.29 10.56
C ASN A 66 -5.92 5.34 9.41
N LEU A 67 -5.77 4.26 8.62
CA LEU A 67 -4.98 4.29 7.40
C LEU A 67 -5.52 5.30 6.39
N LEU A 68 -6.84 5.34 6.16
CA LEU A 68 -7.45 6.30 5.24
C LEU A 68 -7.30 7.75 5.73
N TYR A 69 -7.49 7.99 7.03
CA TYR A 69 -7.24 9.29 7.64
C TYR A 69 -5.76 9.69 7.53
N PHE A 70 -4.85 8.78 7.86
CA PHE A 70 -3.41 8.99 7.73
C PHE A 70 -3.01 9.32 6.30
N LEU A 71 -3.48 8.54 5.31
CA LEU A 71 -3.20 8.79 3.90
C LEU A 71 -3.72 10.16 3.41
N ASN A 72 -4.78 10.70 4.01
CA ASN A 72 -5.31 12.03 3.69
C ASN A 72 -4.53 13.18 4.35
N ASP A 73 -3.91 12.94 5.51
CA ASP A 73 -3.20 13.96 6.31
C ASP A 73 -1.66 13.81 6.27
N ILE A 74 -1.17 13.11 5.26
CA ILE A 74 0.22 12.70 5.19
C ILE A 74 1.13 13.87 4.74
N SER A 75 2.28 14.05 5.42
CA SER A 75 3.34 14.95 4.99
C SER A 75 3.97 14.49 3.66
N LYS A 76 4.65 15.39 2.94
CA LYS A 76 5.31 15.07 1.67
C LYS A 76 6.23 13.84 1.75
N ASP A 77 6.98 13.71 2.86
CA ASP A 77 7.93 12.62 3.06
C ASP A 77 7.22 11.27 3.28
N ASN A 78 6.06 11.29 3.95
CA ASN A 78 5.28 10.08 4.17
C ASN A 78 4.57 9.61 2.87
N VAL A 79 4.16 10.53 1.97
CA VAL A 79 3.66 10.13 0.63
C VAL A 79 4.71 9.32 -0.11
N LYS A 80 5.97 9.80 -0.07
CA LYS A 80 7.08 9.13 -0.72
C LYS A 80 7.29 7.74 -0.14
N ALA A 81 7.32 7.59 1.18
CA ALA A 81 7.46 6.29 1.84
C ALA A 81 6.35 5.30 1.42
N VAL A 82 5.09 5.74 1.42
CA VAL A 82 3.95 4.92 1.00
C VAL A 82 4.07 4.49 -0.48
N VAL A 83 4.42 5.42 -1.37
CA VAL A 83 4.60 5.10 -2.80
C VAL A 83 5.73 4.10 -3.00
N HIS A 84 6.88 4.30 -2.36
CA HIS A 84 8.01 3.38 -2.44
C HIS A 84 7.65 1.99 -1.91
N TYR A 85 6.91 1.92 -0.80
CA TYR A 85 6.43 0.65 -0.27
C TYR A 85 5.58 -0.11 -1.28
N PHE A 86 4.57 0.53 -1.87
CA PHE A 86 3.73 -0.14 -2.87
C PHE A 86 4.53 -0.54 -4.11
N LEU A 87 5.47 0.28 -4.58
CA LEU A 87 6.33 -0.09 -5.70
C LEU A 87 7.18 -1.34 -5.39
N ASN A 88 7.70 -1.46 -4.16
CA ASN A 88 8.45 -2.63 -3.73
C ASN A 88 7.55 -3.88 -3.66
N ILE A 89 6.31 -3.75 -3.19
CA ILE A 89 5.33 -4.85 -3.23
C ILE A 89 5.09 -5.32 -4.66
N LEU A 90 4.84 -4.39 -5.58
CA LEU A 90 4.56 -4.72 -6.97
C LEU A 90 5.77 -5.39 -7.64
N ARG A 91 6.98 -4.95 -7.30
CA ARG A 91 8.23 -5.60 -7.76
C ARG A 91 8.38 -7.02 -7.21
N LEU A 92 8.23 -7.20 -5.90
CA LEU A 92 8.29 -8.51 -5.26
C LEU A 92 7.24 -9.46 -5.85
N ARG A 93 6.02 -8.95 -6.07
CA ARG A 93 4.96 -9.70 -6.72
C ARG A 93 5.33 -10.08 -8.15
N SER A 94 5.87 -9.14 -8.94
CA SER A 94 6.29 -9.42 -10.32
C SER A 94 7.41 -10.46 -10.38
N PHE A 95 8.29 -10.49 -9.39
CA PHE A 95 9.32 -11.51 -9.26
C PHE A 95 8.70 -12.89 -9.03
N ILE A 96 7.85 -13.03 -8.01
CA ILE A 96 7.17 -14.29 -7.65
C ILE A 96 6.30 -14.84 -8.79
N LEU A 97 5.67 -13.98 -9.61
CA LEU A 97 4.79 -14.42 -10.69
C LEU A 97 5.51 -14.75 -12.02
N ASN A 98 6.77 -14.33 -12.18
CA ASN A 98 7.55 -14.57 -13.40
C ASN A 98 8.68 -15.61 -13.20
N GLU A 99 8.86 -16.12 -11.98
CA GLU A 99 9.59 -17.37 -11.70
C GLU A 99 8.66 -18.58 -11.83
#